data_AF-M7ATY8-F1
#
_entry.id   AF-M7ATY8-F1
#
_cell.length_a   1.000
_cell.length_b   1.000
_cell.length_c   1.000
_cell.angle_alpha   90.00
_cell.angle_beta   90.00
_cell.angle_gamma   90.00
#
_symmetry.space_group_name_H-M   'P 1'
#
loop_
_entity.id
_entity.type
_entity.pdbx_description
1 polymer ?
#
loop_
_entity_poly.entity_id
_entity_poly.type
_entity_poly.pdbx_seq_one_letter_code
_entity_poly.pdbx_strand_id
1 'polypeptide(L)' 'LRCQEENSLPTPCESGRKPCGPSGGTCAAPGICCNNEGCMVDSACDQESPFS' A
#
# COMPACT_ATOMS: atom_id res chain seq x y z
N LEU A 1 -4.59 13.72 9.46
CA LEU A 1 -4.58 12.54 10.36
C LEU A 1 -5.79 11.62 10.10
N ARG A 2 -6.15 11.34 8.84
CA ARG A 2 -7.36 10.53 8.54
C ARG A 2 -7.18 9.05 8.91
N CYS A 3 -5.96 8.54 8.85
CA CYS A 3 -5.62 7.16 9.24
C CYS A 3 -5.84 6.89 10.74
N GLN A 4 -5.88 7.92 11.61
CA GLN A 4 -6.15 7.72 13.04
C GLN A 4 -7.60 7.32 13.32
N GLU A 5 -8.54 7.74 12.46
CA GLU A 5 -9.94 7.34 12.60
C GLU A 5 -10.08 5.82 12.41
N GLU A 6 -9.24 5.22 11.56
CA GLU A 6 -9.23 3.76 11.31
C GLU A 6 -8.83 2.94 12.54
N ASN A 7 -7.96 3.47 13.40
CA ASN A 7 -7.57 2.80 14.66
C ASN A 7 -8.74 2.71 15.66
N SER A 8 -9.79 3.53 15.49
CA SER A 8 -10.99 3.49 16.33
C SER A 8 -12.07 2.57 15.78
N LEU A 9 -11.88 2.01 14.58
CA LEU A 9 -12.84 1.11 13.95
C LEU A 9 -12.52 -0.34 14.31
N PRO A 10 -13.51 -1.13 14.79
CA PRO A 10 -13.32 -2.55 15.06
C PRO A 10 -13.31 -3.41 13.79
N THR A 11 -13.49 -2.80 12.62
CA THR A 11 -13.54 -3.50 11.32
C THR A 11 -12.14 -3.66 10.75
N PRO A 12 -11.78 -4.85 10.23
CA PRO A 12 -10.52 -5.04 9.53
C PRO A 12 -10.52 -4.22 8.23
N CYS A 13 -9.48 -3.41 8.04
CA CYS A 13 -9.21 -2.70 6.80
C CYS A 13 -8.14 -3.45 6.00
N GLU A 14 -8.30 -3.52 4.68
CA GLU A 14 -7.26 -4.01 3.78
C GLU A 14 -6.91 -2.89 2.80
N SER A 15 -5.68 -2.38 2.91
CA SER A 15 -5.15 -1.34 2.04
C SER A 15 -4.34 -1.96 0.91
N GLY A 16 -4.72 -1.64 -0.33
CA GLY A 16 -4.05 -2.13 -1.54
C GLY A 16 -4.39 -3.59 -1.86
N ARG A 17 -4.32 -3.96 -3.15
CA ARG A 17 -4.57 -5.34 -3.62
C ARG A 17 -3.30 -6.07 -4.07
N LYS A 18 -2.22 -5.33 -4.31
CA LYS A 18 -0.98 -5.86 -4.87
C LYS A 18 0.09 -5.90 -3.78
N PRO A 19 0.55 -7.08 -3.35
CA PRO A 19 1.64 -7.19 -2.39
C PRO A 19 2.95 -6.73 -3.03
N CYS A 20 3.80 -6.10 -2.24
CA CYS A 20 5.08 -5.54 -2.65
C CYS A 20 6.12 -5.61 -1.52
N GLY A 21 7.39 -5.58 -1.90
CA GLY A 21 8.52 -5.63 -0.97
C GLY A 21 8.67 -6.97 -0.21
N PRO A 22 9.82 -7.16 0.46
CA PRO A 22 10.12 -8.37 1.23
C PRO A 22 9.36 -8.44 2.57
N SER A 23 8.82 -7.32 3.06
CA SER A 23 8.18 -7.21 4.38
C SER A 23 6.65 -7.35 4.35
N GLY A 24 6.07 -7.84 3.25
CA GLY A 24 4.62 -7.99 3.12
C GLY A 24 3.87 -6.66 3.08
N GLY A 25 4.43 -5.66 2.39
CA GLY A 25 3.75 -4.40 2.15
C GLY A 25 2.71 -4.52 1.03
N THR A 26 1.93 -3.47 0.85
CA THR A 26 0.94 -3.37 -0.24
C THR A 26 1.12 -2.07 -0.99
N CYS A 27 0.85 -2.11 -2.29
CA CYS A 27 0.93 -0.92 -3.12
C CYS A 27 -0.17 0.07 -2.71
N ALA A 28 0.24 1.17 -2.08
CA ALA A 28 -0.66 2.24 -1.68
C ALA A 28 -0.85 3.28 -2.79
N ALA A 29 0.16 3.44 -3.64
CA ALA A 29 0.19 4.37 -4.76
C ALA A 29 1.11 3.84 -5.88
N PRO A 30 0.99 4.38 -7.13
CA PRO A 30 1.93 4.08 -8.20
C PRO A 30 3.39 4.26 -7.77
N GLY A 31 4.18 3.20 -7.90
CA GLY A 31 5.59 3.17 -7.56
C GLY A 31 5.88 3.22 -6.06
N ILE A 32 4.88 3.11 -5.18
CA ILE A 32 5.05 3.19 -3.72
C ILE A 32 4.43 1.97 -3.04
N CYS A 33 5.29 1.24 -2.35
CA CYS A 33 4.94 0.16 -1.45
C CYS A 33 4.84 0.68 -0.01
N CYS A 34 3.71 0.51 0.65
CA CYS A 34 3.55 0.88 2.06
C CYS A 34 3.20 -0.34 2.91
N ASN A 35 3.71 -0.36 4.13
CA ASN A 35 3.30 -1.26 5.19
C ASN A 35 2.91 -0.45 6.44
N ASN A 36 2.63 -1.12 7.55
CA ASN A 36 2.25 -0.46 8.81
C ASN A 36 3.41 0.36 9.44
N GLU A 37 4.65 0.09 9.07
CA GLU A 37 5.84 0.76 9.62
C GLU A 37 6.32 1.93 8.76
N GLY A 38 6.05 1.93 7.46
CA GLY A 38 6.47 2.98 6.55
C GLY A 38 6.19 2.70 5.08
N CYS A 39 6.64 3.61 4.23
CA CYS A 39 6.52 3.51 2.78
C CYS A 39 7.89 3.56 2.13
N MET A 40 8.06 2.79 1.07
CA MET A 40 9.23 2.78 0.21
C MET A 40 8.83 2.87 -1.25
N VAL A 41 9.71 3.44 -2.07
CA VAL A 41 9.53 3.43 -3.52
C VAL A 41 9.83 2.02 -4.02
N ASP A 42 8.89 1.42 -4.71
CA ASP A 42 8.99 0.07 -5.26
C ASP A 42 8.37 0.04 -6.66
N SER A 43 9.19 -0.30 -7.65
CA SER A 43 8.80 -0.39 -9.06
C SER A 43 7.76 -1.49 -9.31
N ALA A 44 7.58 -2.45 -8.40
CA ALA A 44 6.52 -3.46 -8.49
C ALA A 44 5.11 -2.85 -8.37
N CYS A 45 5.03 -1.68 -7.72
CA CYS A 45 3.81 -0.89 -7.56
C CYS A 45 3.61 0.15 -8.65
N ASP A 46 4.58 0.34 -9.55
CA ASP A 46 4.36 1.19 -10.72
C ASP A 46 3.17 0.63 -11.48
N GLN A 47 2.19 1.49 -11.80
CA GLN A 47 1.10 1.03 -12.65
C GLN A 47 1.76 0.60 -13.94
N GLU A 48 1.69 -0.69 -14.25
CA GLU A 48 1.92 -1.14 -15.61
C GLU A 48 1.00 -0.26 -16.45
N SER A 49 1.61 0.71 -17.14
CA SER A 49 0.86 1.62 -17.99
C SER A 49 0.05 0.71 -18.90
N PRO A 50 -1.29 0.79 -18.92
CA PRO A 50 -2.14 -0.10 -19.72
C PRO A 50 -2.00 0.15 -21.24
N PHE A 51 -0.83 0.59 -21.67
CA PHE A 51 -0.43 0.89 -23.03
C PHE A 51 0.87 0.10 -23.33
N SER A 52 0.77 -1.22 -23.40
CA SER A 52 1.60 -2.04 -24.29
C SER A 52 0.74 -2.64 -25.38
#